data_AF-A0A2D7T119-F1
#
_entry.id   AF-A0A2D7T119-F1
#
_cell.length_a   1.000
_cell.length_b   1.000
_cell.length_c   1.000
_cell.angle_alpha   90.00
_cell.angle_beta   90.00
_cell.angle_gamma   90.00
#
_symmetry.space_group_name_H-M   'P 1'
#
loop_
_entity.id
_entity.type
_entity.pdbx_description
1 polymer ?
#
loop_
_entity_poly.entity_id
_entity_poly.type
_entity_poly.pdbx_seq_one_letter_code
_entity_poly.pdbx_strand_id
1 'polypeptide(L)'
;MKLVQSVLLSFLFTCQLFTNNLDEDYVSYVNPLIGTDSSFELSKGNTYPAIARPWGMNFWTPQTGKMGDGWAYQYKSNEIVGFKQTHQPSPWINDYGAFSIMPSVGEIKVNEKNRKASFSHQNEIAEPHYYKVFLENINTNVEFTVTDRSSYFKIKFPKTKKANIIVDAFFKKSEIIIIPDENKILGIAKNSSGGTPKNFANYFVIEFNQKFYDYGVWSGSGFKSKNTKLKGEHVGSYLSFDTTDNQVIEVKISSSFISHEQAIINLNRELPSSKSFNTILREGRKIWNKELSKIKVKTFENDKEALSNKTKFYSCLYRTILFPRAFHEYDLNG
;
A
#
# COMPACT_ATOMS: atom_id res chain seq x y z
N MET A 1 -31.32 -55.89 62.31
CA MET A 1 -30.32 -54.81 62.42
C MET A 1 -29.10 -55.16 61.56
N LYS A 2 -29.11 -54.81 60.27
CA LYS A 2 -27.92 -54.71 59.39
C LYS A 2 -28.27 -53.71 58.29
N LEU A 3 -27.73 -52.49 58.39
CA LEU A 3 -27.87 -51.43 57.39
C LEU A 3 -26.85 -51.67 56.26
N VAL A 4 -27.32 -51.61 55.03
CA VAL A 4 -26.50 -51.57 53.81
C VAL A 4 -26.13 -50.10 53.56
N GLN A 5 -24.83 -49.78 53.54
CA GLN A 5 -24.32 -48.46 53.16
C GLN A 5 -24.02 -48.45 51.66
N SER A 6 -24.77 -47.63 50.94
CA SER A 6 -24.55 -47.30 49.52
C SER A 6 -23.40 -46.30 49.39
N VAL A 7 -22.38 -46.64 48.61
CA VAL A 7 -21.29 -45.73 48.22
C VAL A 7 -21.75 -44.94 46.99
N LEU A 8 -21.97 -43.63 47.16
CA LEU A 8 -22.29 -42.70 46.08
C LEU A 8 -20.99 -42.19 45.45
N LEU A 9 -20.77 -42.52 44.18
CA LEU A 9 -19.62 -42.08 43.39
C LEU A 9 -19.90 -40.69 42.79
N SER A 10 -19.25 -39.64 43.28
CA SER A 10 -19.34 -38.28 42.74
C SER A 10 -18.25 -38.04 41.69
N PHE A 11 -18.63 -38.09 40.41
CA PHE A 11 -17.77 -37.64 39.30
C PHE A 11 -17.77 -36.10 39.23
N LEU A 12 -16.69 -35.48 39.69
CA LEU A 12 -16.40 -34.05 39.49
C LEU A 12 -15.97 -33.83 38.03
N PHE A 13 -16.89 -33.38 37.19
CA PHE A 13 -16.59 -32.86 35.85
C PHE A 13 -15.85 -31.52 36.02
N THR A 14 -14.52 -31.55 35.95
CA THR A 14 -13.69 -30.34 35.86
C THR A 14 -13.80 -29.79 34.44
N CYS A 15 -14.66 -28.79 34.27
CA CYS A 15 -14.71 -27.98 33.05
C CYS A 15 -13.43 -27.13 33.00
N GLN A 16 -12.40 -27.63 32.31
CA GLN A 16 -11.24 -26.81 31.97
C GLN A 16 -11.68 -25.74 30.97
N LEU A 17 -11.93 -24.53 31.48
CA LEU A 17 -12.01 -23.33 30.67
C LEU A 17 -10.64 -23.12 30.04
N PHE A 18 -10.47 -23.54 28.79
CA PHE A 18 -9.38 -23.07 27.95
C PHE A 18 -9.60 -21.58 27.72
N THR A 19 -8.97 -20.75 28.55
CA THR A 19 -8.77 -19.34 28.21
C THR A 19 -7.81 -19.32 27.03
N ASN A 20 -8.37 -19.22 25.82
CA ASN A 20 -7.61 -18.76 24.67
C ASN A 20 -7.14 -17.33 25.02
N ASN A 21 -5.92 -17.20 25.52
CA ASN A 21 -5.24 -15.90 25.53
C ASN A 21 -5.19 -15.46 24.08
N LEU A 22 -6.09 -14.56 23.68
CA LEU A 22 -5.95 -13.85 22.43
C LEU A 22 -4.64 -13.07 22.54
N ASP A 23 -3.64 -13.46 21.73
CA ASP A 23 -2.40 -12.69 21.63
C ASP A 23 -2.75 -11.22 21.37
N GLU A 24 -2.12 -10.32 22.13
CA GLU A 24 -2.34 -8.87 22.03
C GLU A 24 -2.05 -8.37 20.60
N ASP A 25 -2.96 -7.56 20.04
CA ASP A 25 -2.82 -6.98 18.70
C ASP A 25 -1.92 -5.73 18.75
N TYR A 26 -0.61 -5.93 18.80
CA TYR A 26 0.39 -4.86 18.83
C TYR A 26 0.31 -3.90 17.65
N VAL A 27 -0.16 -4.37 16.50
CA VAL A 27 -0.39 -3.53 15.31
C VAL A 27 -1.38 -2.40 15.60
N SER A 28 -2.38 -2.63 16.46
CA SER A 28 -3.38 -1.60 16.83
C SER A 28 -2.79 -0.37 17.52
N TYR A 29 -1.58 -0.47 18.08
CA TYR A 29 -0.87 0.64 18.70
C TYR A 29 0.02 1.41 17.70
N VAL A 30 0.23 0.89 16.49
CA VAL A 30 1.10 1.55 15.53
C VAL A 30 0.34 2.65 14.80
N ASN A 31 0.88 3.87 14.84
CA ASN A 31 0.40 5.01 14.06
C ASN A 31 1.45 5.43 13.01
N PRO A 32 1.30 5.02 11.74
CA PRO A 32 2.18 5.42 10.64
C PRO A 32 2.18 6.92 10.33
N LEU A 33 1.24 7.70 10.87
CA LEU A 33 1.16 9.16 10.68
C LEU A 33 2.02 9.94 11.69
N ILE A 34 2.54 9.31 12.75
CA ILE A 34 3.49 9.97 13.66
C ILE A 34 4.71 10.41 12.86
N GLY A 35 4.98 11.73 12.89
CA GLY A 35 6.06 12.41 12.18
C GLY A 35 5.67 13.07 10.85
N THR A 36 4.43 12.89 10.37
CA THR A 36 3.96 13.40 9.07
C THR A 36 3.50 14.87 9.07
N ASP A 37 3.20 15.46 10.24
CA ASP A 37 3.03 16.92 10.40
C ASP A 37 4.38 17.60 10.59
N SER A 38 5.21 17.53 9.54
CA SER A 38 6.52 18.16 9.48
C SER A 38 6.59 19.16 8.35
N SER A 39 7.47 20.15 8.44
CA SER A 39 7.83 21.04 7.34
C SER A 39 9.35 21.07 7.14
N PHE A 40 9.80 21.77 6.10
CA PHE A 40 11.22 22.00 5.86
C PHE A 40 11.87 22.74 7.04
N GLU A 41 11.20 23.76 7.56
CA GLU A 41 11.70 24.65 8.61
C GLU A 41 11.74 23.96 9.98
N LEU A 42 10.81 23.05 10.25
CA LEU A 42 10.73 22.33 11.52
C LEU A 42 10.23 20.90 11.33
N SER A 43 11.15 19.96 11.52
CA SER A 43 10.82 18.53 11.52
C SER A 43 10.19 18.11 12.84
N LYS A 44 9.07 17.39 12.75
CA LYS A 44 8.51 16.58 13.86
C LYS A 44 8.72 15.08 13.62
N GLY A 45 9.56 14.72 12.65
CA GLY A 45 9.88 13.36 12.25
C GLY A 45 10.22 13.22 10.77
N ASN A 46 9.69 14.08 9.90
CA ASN A 46 9.89 14.05 8.45
C ASN A 46 9.60 12.66 7.83
N THR A 47 8.49 12.06 8.26
CA THR A 47 8.08 10.73 7.81
C THR A 47 6.92 10.79 6.83
N TYR A 48 6.65 9.69 6.14
CA TYR A 48 5.41 9.40 5.44
C TYR A 48 4.79 8.09 5.99
N PRO A 49 3.48 7.82 5.81
CA PRO A 49 2.87 6.54 6.19
C PRO A 49 3.37 5.42 5.26
N ALA A 50 4.39 4.67 5.71
CA ALA A 50 4.98 3.60 4.94
C ALA A 50 4.19 2.30 5.11
N ILE A 51 3.29 2.02 4.18
CA ILE A 51 2.51 0.79 4.17
C ILE A 51 3.40 -0.29 3.55
N ALA A 52 3.87 -1.21 4.38
CA ALA A 52 4.96 -2.11 4.05
C ALA A 52 4.89 -3.42 4.85
N ARG A 53 5.66 -4.41 4.42
CA ARG A 53 6.13 -5.47 5.30
C ARG A 53 7.39 -5.03 6.05
N PRO A 54 7.72 -5.66 7.19
CA PRO A 54 9.04 -5.53 7.80
C PRO A 54 10.15 -5.69 6.75
N TRP A 55 10.98 -4.66 6.58
CA TRP A 55 12.04 -4.59 5.58
C TRP A 55 11.60 -4.88 4.12
N GLY A 56 10.32 -4.67 3.78
CA GLY A 56 9.80 -4.93 2.44
C GLY A 56 10.56 -4.14 1.35
N MET A 57 10.80 -4.76 0.21
CA MET A 57 11.52 -4.15 -0.90
C MET A 57 10.81 -2.91 -1.45
N ASN A 58 9.47 -2.99 -1.55
CA ASN A 58 8.63 -1.95 -2.14
C ASN A 58 7.64 -1.42 -1.09
N PHE A 59 7.78 -0.14 -0.71
CA PHE A 59 6.82 0.52 0.17
C PHE A 59 5.74 1.22 -0.64
N TRP A 60 4.56 1.37 -0.05
CA TRP A 60 3.46 2.14 -0.62
C TRP A 60 3.03 3.26 0.32
N THR A 61 2.65 4.41 -0.24
CA THR A 61 2.15 5.55 0.53
C THR A 61 1.13 6.34 -0.29
N PRO A 62 0.07 6.93 0.32
CA PRO A 62 -0.59 8.08 -0.28
C PRO A 62 0.45 9.19 -0.55
N GLN A 63 0.29 9.89 -1.67
CA GLN A 63 1.11 11.02 -2.08
C GLN A 63 0.26 12.28 -2.09
N THR A 64 0.66 13.28 -1.31
CA THR A 64 0.05 14.62 -1.30
C THR A 64 0.97 15.67 -1.92
N GLY A 65 2.29 15.44 -1.85
CA GLY A 65 3.33 16.26 -2.46
C GLY A 65 3.42 16.07 -3.98
N LYS A 66 4.06 17.03 -4.66
CA LYS A 66 4.29 16.94 -6.12
C LYS A 66 5.33 15.87 -6.44
N MET A 67 5.31 15.33 -7.66
CA MET A 67 6.36 14.43 -8.13
C MET A 67 7.74 15.08 -8.00
N GLY A 68 8.68 14.36 -7.37
CA GLY A 68 10.05 14.82 -7.12
C GLY A 68 10.23 15.61 -5.82
N ASP A 69 9.16 15.99 -5.14
CA ASP A 69 9.23 16.59 -3.80
C ASP A 69 9.55 15.51 -2.76
N GLY A 70 10.53 15.79 -1.88
CA GLY A 70 10.89 14.90 -0.78
C GLY A 70 9.80 14.78 0.28
N TRP A 71 8.94 15.79 0.44
CA TRP A 71 7.77 15.71 1.32
C TRP A 71 6.59 15.06 0.60
N ALA A 72 6.74 13.77 0.27
CA ALA A 72 5.78 13.00 -0.51
C ALA A 72 4.37 12.96 0.13
N TYR A 73 4.29 12.95 1.45
CA TYR A 73 3.05 13.06 2.23
C TYR A 73 3.21 14.09 3.33
N GLN A 74 2.21 14.96 3.51
CA GLN A 74 2.15 15.95 4.58
C GLN A 74 0.77 15.93 5.22
N TYR A 75 0.71 15.78 6.54
CA TYR A 75 -0.55 15.72 7.30
C TYR A 75 -1.44 16.95 7.11
N LYS A 76 -0.86 18.13 6.83
CA LYS A 76 -1.66 19.34 6.61
C LYS A 76 -2.32 19.41 5.23
N SER A 77 -2.02 18.47 4.34
CA SER A 77 -2.62 18.44 3.01
C SER A 77 -4.03 17.84 3.07
N ASN A 78 -4.92 18.40 2.28
CA ASN A 78 -6.30 17.94 2.10
C ASN A 78 -6.52 17.31 0.71
N GLU A 79 -5.46 17.06 -0.05
CA GLU A 79 -5.52 16.50 -1.39
C GLU A 79 -4.50 15.37 -1.58
N ILE A 80 -4.94 14.25 -2.17
CA ILE A 80 -4.07 13.17 -2.64
C ILE A 80 -3.93 13.29 -4.17
N VAL A 81 -2.70 13.13 -4.66
CA VAL A 81 -2.34 13.21 -6.09
C VAL A 81 -2.01 11.85 -6.71
N GLY A 82 -1.86 10.83 -5.86
CA GLY A 82 -1.64 9.44 -6.24
C GLY A 82 -1.34 8.53 -5.05
N PHE A 83 -1.35 7.23 -5.29
CA PHE A 83 -0.87 6.18 -4.39
C PHE A 83 0.42 5.64 -4.98
N LYS A 84 1.52 5.87 -4.27
CA LYS A 84 2.88 5.82 -4.81
C LYS A 84 3.63 4.62 -4.25
N GLN A 85 4.28 3.85 -5.13
CA GLN A 85 5.38 2.98 -4.73
C GLN A 85 6.62 3.84 -4.49
N THR A 86 7.29 3.67 -3.35
CA THR A 86 8.40 4.51 -2.91
C THR A 86 9.52 3.70 -2.26
N HIS A 87 10.75 4.20 -2.37
CA HIS A 87 11.94 3.66 -1.72
C HIS A 87 12.67 4.72 -0.89
N GLN A 88 12.06 5.90 -0.76
CA GLN A 88 12.63 7.09 -0.13
C GLN A 88 12.96 6.87 1.36
N PRO A 89 14.22 7.00 1.80
CA PRO A 89 14.55 6.87 3.22
C PRO A 89 14.33 8.17 4.01
N SER A 90 14.38 9.32 3.34
CA SER A 90 14.14 10.64 3.95
C SER A 90 13.81 11.68 2.85
N PRO A 91 13.15 12.81 3.18
CA PRO A 91 12.90 13.87 2.18
C PRO A 91 14.18 14.45 1.57
N TRP A 92 15.30 14.37 2.29
CA TRP A 92 16.60 14.93 1.87
C TRP A 92 17.33 14.06 0.86
N ILE A 93 17.29 12.74 1.03
CA ILE A 93 17.86 11.77 0.09
C ILE A 93 16.94 11.60 -1.12
N ASN A 94 15.63 11.81 -0.93
CA ASN A 94 14.59 11.67 -1.95
C ASN A 94 14.54 10.23 -2.48
N ASP A 95 13.88 10.02 -3.61
CA ASP A 95 13.35 8.73 -4.02
C ASP A 95 13.98 8.19 -5.30
N TYR A 96 13.65 6.94 -5.63
CA TYR A 96 14.03 6.27 -6.86
C TYR A 96 13.08 5.13 -7.21
N GLY A 97 12.99 4.77 -8.50
CA GLY A 97 12.17 3.66 -8.98
C GLY A 97 10.71 3.78 -8.56
N ALA A 98 10.17 5.00 -8.60
CA ALA A 98 8.86 5.32 -8.08
C ALA A 98 7.86 5.51 -9.21
N PHE A 99 6.64 5.06 -8.98
CA PHE A 99 5.50 5.28 -9.86
C PHE A 99 4.25 5.39 -8.99
N SER A 100 3.13 5.82 -9.57
CA SER A 100 1.86 5.89 -8.82
C SER A 100 0.65 5.50 -9.65
N ILE A 101 -0.43 5.20 -8.95
CA ILE A 101 -1.78 5.11 -9.52
C ILE A 101 -2.69 6.13 -8.86
N MET A 102 -3.66 6.67 -9.60
CA MET A 102 -4.66 7.59 -9.05
C MET A 102 -6.01 7.31 -9.70
N PRO A 103 -7.06 6.93 -8.92
CA PRO A 103 -8.40 6.86 -9.45
C PRO A 103 -8.96 8.26 -9.70
N SER A 104 -9.82 8.38 -10.71
CA SER A 104 -10.61 9.58 -10.98
C SER A 104 -11.97 9.19 -11.57
N VAL A 105 -12.93 10.11 -11.53
CA VAL A 105 -14.27 9.89 -12.09
C VAL A 105 -14.59 11.00 -13.08
N GLY A 106 -15.13 10.64 -14.25
CA GLY A 106 -15.53 11.59 -15.27
C GLY A 106 -14.41 11.86 -16.28
N GLU A 107 -14.06 13.13 -16.46
CA GLU A 107 -13.04 13.54 -17.43
C GLU A 107 -11.65 13.01 -17.05
N ILE A 108 -10.91 12.47 -18.03
CA ILE A 108 -9.54 11.98 -17.83
C ILE A 108 -8.58 13.17 -17.68
N LYS A 109 -8.18 13.41 -16.43
CA LYS A 109 -7.17 14.39 -16.03
C LYS A 109 -5.89 13.65 -15.66
N VAL A 110 -4.83 13.83 -16.46
CA VAL A 110 -3.56 13.09 -16.28
C VAL A 110 -2.51 13.87 -15.51
N ASN A 111 -2.52 15.20 -15.61
CA ASN A 111 -1.56 16.07 -14.94
C ASN A 111 -1.84 16.14 -13.43
N GLU A 112 -0.78 16.09 -12.62
CA GLU A 112 -0.87 16.09 -11.14
C GLU A 112 -1.73 17.22 -10.60
N LYS A 113 -1.59 18.43 -11.15
CA LYS A 113 -2.37 19.61 -10.73
C LYS A 113 -3.89 19.40 -10.84
N ASN A 114 -4.33 18.59 -11.80
CA ASN A 114 -5.74 18.47 -12.18
C ASN A 114 -6.37 17.16 -11.70
N ARG A 115 -5.58 16.10 -11.46
CA ARG A 115 -6.08 14.77 -11.09
C ARG A 115 -6.29 14.56 -9.59
N LYS A 116 -5.94 15.55 -8.78
CA LYS A 116 -6.01 15.45 -7.32
C LYS A 116 -7.43 15.17 -6.84
N ALA A 117 -7.53 14.44 -5.73
CA ALA A 117 -8.80 14.22 -5.05
C ALA A 117 -8.70 14.69 -3.60
N SER A 118 -9.78 15.30 -3.10
CA SER A 118 -9.85 15.77 -1.73
C SER A 118 -10.08 14.61 -0.76
N PHE A 119 -9.54 14.71 0.44
CA PHE A 119 -9.75 13.75 1.51
C PHE A 119 -9.67 14.43 2.88
N SER A 120 -10.10 13.70 3.91
CA SER A 120 -9.99 14.08 5.31
C SER A 120 -9.44 12.93 6.12
N HIS A 121 -8.62 13.21 7.14
CA HIS A 121 -8.10 12.20 8.07
C HIS A 121 -9.21 11.46 8.85
N GLN A 122 -10.42 12.04 8.95
CA GLN A 122 -11.57 11.33 9.54
C GLN A 122 -11.98 10.10 8.74
N ASN A 123 -11.71 10.10 7.43
CA ASN A 123 -12.00 9.02 6.50
C ASN A 123 -10.71 8.33 6.01
N GLU A 124 -9.62 8.44 6.78
CA GLU A 124 -8.33 7.82 6.50
C GLU A 124 -7.99 6.81 7.60
N ILE A 125 -7.59 5.62 7.18
CA ILE A 125 -7.04 4.58 8.05
C ILE A 125 -5.65 4.27 7.53
N ALA A 126 -4.64 4.46 8.38
CA ALA A 126 -3.26 4.08 8.10
C ALA A 126 -2.78 3.08 9.16
N GLU A 127 -2.53 1.85 8.74
CA GLU A 127 -1.88 0.81 9.52
C GLU A 127 -0.62 0.34 8.78
N PRO A 128 0.36 -0.30 9.45
CA PRO A 128 1.60 -0.74 8.80
C PRO A 128 1.42 -1.60 7.54
N HIS A 129 0.33 -2.36 7.44
CA HIS A 129 0.06 -3.34 6.40
C HIS A 129 -1.20 -3.04 5.57
N TYR A 130 -1.89 -1.95 5.88
CA TYR A 130 -3.18 -1.61 5.30
C TYR A 130 -3.36 -0.10 5.29
N TYR A 131 -3.87 0.41 4.18
CA TYR A 131 -4.30 1.78 4.09
C TYR A 131 -5.67 1.85 3.43
N LYS A 132 -6.50 2.76 3.91
CA LYS A 132 -7.79 3.08 3.32
C LYS A 132 -8.05 4.58 3.40
N VAL A 133 -8.57 5.14 2.32
CA VAL A 133 -9.05 6.53 2.30
C VAL A 133 -10.30 6.66 1.45
N PHE A 134 -11.18 7.57 1.84
CA PHE A 134 -12.28 8.03 1.01
C PHE A 134 -11.89 9.33 0.28
N LEU A 135 -11.96 9.30 -1.04
CA LEU A 135 -11.71 10.44 -1.93
C LEU A 135 -13.04 11.15 -2.19
N GLU A 136 -13.25 12.27 -1.51
CA GLU A 136 -14.56 12.90 -1.31
C GLU A 136 -15.15 13.45 -2.61
N ASN A 137 -14.37 14.24 -3.36
CA ASN A 137 -14.82 14.90 -4.58
C ASN A 137 -15.15 13.95 -5.74
N ILE A 138 -14.70 12.69 -5.67
CA ILE A 138 -14.98 11.64 -6.67
C ILE A 138 -15.76 10.46 -6.08
N ASN A 139 -16.23 10.55 -4.83
CA ASN A 139 -17.00 9.53 -4.12
C ASN A 139 -16.41 8.11 -4.26
N THR A 140 -15.10 7.98 -4.06
CA THR A 140 -14.36 6.73 -4.31
C THR A 140 -13.60 6.28 -3.07
N ASN A 141 -13.76 5.02 -2.66
CA ASN A 141 -12.91 4.43 -1.62
C ASN A 141 -11.70 3.76 -2.27
N VAL A 142 -10.52 4.03 -1.74
CA VAL A 142 -9.29 3.32 -2.09
C VAL A 142 -8.80 2.60 -0.86
N GLU A 143 -8.56 1.31 -0.98
CA GLU A 143 -7.88 0.54 0.06
C GLU A 143 -6.83 -0.37 -0.54
N PHE A 144 -5.72 -0.56 0.16
CA PHE A 144 -4.67 -1.46 -0.29
C PHE A 144 -3.93 -2.13 0.87
N THR A 145 -3.45 -3.33 0.58
CA THR A 145 -2.52 -4.08 1.42
C THR A 145 -1.30 -4.49 0.60
N VAL A 146 -0.25 -4.93 1.28
CA VAL A 146 1.07 -5.12 0.68
C VAL A 146 1.69 -6.46 1.08
N THR A 147 2.62 -6.92 0.25
CA THR A 147 3.59 -7.99 0.52
C THR A 147 4.99 -7.38 0.45
N ASP A 148 6.05 -8.18 0.33
CA ASP A 148 7.42 -7.65 0.34
C ASP A 148 7.72 -6.83 -0.93
N ARG A 149 7.13 -7.22 -2.07
CA ARG A 149 7.39 -6.65 -3.40
C ARG A 149 6.12 -6.26 -4.16
N SER A 150 4.95 -6.66 -3.67
CA SER A 150 3.68 -6.45 -4.36
C SER A 150 2.64 -5.74 -3.48
N SER A 151 1.61 -5.22 -4.11
CA SER A 151 0.46 -4.60 -3.45
C SER A 151 -0.84 -5.01 -4.12
N TYR A 152 -1.89 -5.13 -3.32
CA TYR A 152 -3.22 -5.48 -3.76
C TYR A 152 -4.16 -4.34 -3.36
N PHE A 153 -4.70 -3.63 -4.35
CA PHE A 153 -5.67 -2.56 -4.19
C PHE A 153 -7.10 -3.06 -4.45
N LYS A 154 -8.04 -2.45 -3.72
CA LYS A 154 -9.46 -2.40 -4.05
C LYS A 154 -9.86 -0.94 -4.18
N ILE A 155 -10.41 -0.60 -5.35
CA ILE A 155 -10.89 0.75 -5.64
C ILE A 155 -12.39 0.65 -5.89
N LYS A 156 -13.19 1.17 -4.95
CA LYS A 156 -14.65 1.18 -5.03
C LYS A 156 -15.10 2.54 -5.55
N PHE A 157 -15.46 2.58 -6.83
CA PHE A 157 -16.00 3.74 -7.52
C PHE A 157 -17.51 3.92 -7.27
N PRO A 158 -18.08 5.11 -7.57
CA PRO A 158 -19.53 5.23 -7.74
C PRO A 158 -20.00 4.44 -8.97
N LYS A 159 -21.32 4.32 -9.15
CA LYS A 159 -21.89 3.78 -10.40
C LYS A 159 -21.63 4.78 -11.53
N THR A 160 -20.82 4.41 -12.52
CA THR A 160 -20.45 5.29 -13.64
C THR A 160 -19.83 4.49 -14.79
N LYS A 161 -19.92 5.02 -16.01
CA LYS A 161 -19.17 4.52 -17.18
C LYS A 161 -17.77 5.13 -17.33
N LYS A 162 -17.42 6.05 -16.42
CA LYS A 162 -16.20 6.88 -16.49
C LYS A 162 -15.40 6.75 -15.19
N ALA A 163 -15.27 5.54 -14.67
CA ALA A 163 -14.35 5.23 -13.58
C ALA A 163 -12.97 5.06 -14.18
N ASN A 164 -12.03 5.95 -13.86
CA ASN A 164 -10.72 5.97 -14.48
C ASN A 164 -9.63 5.62 -13.47
N ILE A 165 -8.57 4.96 -13.93
CA ILE A 165 -7.32 4.80 -13.18
C ILE A 165 -6.20 5.39 -14.03
N ILE A 166 -5.51 6.39 -13.48
CA ILE A 166 -4.33 7.02 -14.07
C ILE A 166 -3.11 6.32 -13.50
N VAL A 167 -2.22 5.84 -14.37
CA VAL A 167 -0.91 5.29 -13.99
C VAL A 167 0.14 6.31 -14.42
N ASP A 168 1.02 6.66 -13.50
CA ASP A 168 2.10 7.63 -13.71
C ASP A 168 3.45 6.95 -13.49
N ALA A 169 4.23 6.76 -14.55
CA ALA A 169 5.55 6.12 -14.51
C ALA A 169 6.68 7.08 -14.13
N PHE A 170 6.32 8.32 -13.77
CA PHE A 170 7.20 9.40 -13.33
C PHE A 170 8.17 9.87 -14.42
N PHE A 171 8.96 10.88 -14.09
CA PHE A 171 9.93 11.51 -14.97
C PHE A 171 11.24 10.71 -15.13
N LYS A 172 12.17 11.22 -15.97
CA LYS A 172 13.48 10.64 -16.32
C LYS A 172 13.41 9.39 -17.22
N LYS A 173 12.73 9.49 -18.37
CA LYS A 173 12.74 8.47 -19.45
C LYS A 173 11.99 7.18 -19.10
N SER A 174 10.78 7.33 -18.61
CA SER A 174 9.88 6.23 -18.28
C SER A 174 9.21 5.63 -19.52
N GLU A 175 8.64 4.43 -19.32
CA GLU A 175 8.02 3.63 -20.38
C GLU A 175 6.73 3.01 -19.86
N ILE A 176 5.70 2.94 -20.71
CA ILE A 176 4.41 2.31 -20.43
C ILE A 176 3.99 1.47 -21.64
N ILE A 177 3.47 0.28 -21.36
CA ILE A 177 2.84 -0.63 -22.31
C ILE A 177 1.53 -1.12 -21.72
N ILE A 178 0.43 -0.90 -22.41
CA ILE A 178 -0.90 -1.43 -22.10
C ILE A 178 -1.08 -2.72 -22.91
N ILE A 179 -1.51 -3.79 -22.25
CA ILE A 179 -1.84 -5.09 -22.83
C ILE A 179 -3.32 -5.36 -22.53
N PRO A 180 -4.25 -4.84 -23.35
CA PRO A 180 -5.68 -4.89 -23.06
C PRO A 180 -6.25 -6.30 -22.95
N ASP A 181 -5.77 -7.24 -23.76
CA ASP A 181 -6.27 -8.63 -23.78
C ASP A 181 -5.94 -9.39 -22.48
N GLU A 182 -4.95 -8.92 -21.72
CA GLU A 182 -4.56 -9.48 -20.43
C GLU A 182 -5.01 -8.60 -19.23
N ASN A 183 -5.75 -7.52 -19.48
CA ASN A 183 -6.07 -6.49 -18.48
C ASN A 183 -4.81 -6.05 -17.70
N LYS A 184 -3.72 -5.78 -18.42
CA LYS A 184 -2.39 -5.62 -17.84
C LYS A 184 -1.69 -4.36 -18.34
N ILE A 185 -0.86 -3.78 -17.48
CA ILE A 185 0.12 -2.76 -17.83
C ILE A 185 1.50 -3.26 -17.44
N LEU A 186 2.47 -3.03 -18.32
CA LEU A 186 3.89 -3.07 -18.01
C LEU A 186 4.43 -1.65 -18.03
N GLY A 187 5.39 -1.34 -17.17
CA GLY A 187 6.06 -0.06 -17.23
C GLY A 187 7.43 -0.05 -16.57
N ILE A 188 8.16 1.03 -16.84
CA ILE A 188 9.53 1.22 -16.38
C ILE A 188 9.64 2.60 -15.75
N ALA A 189 9.93 2.65 -14.46
CA ALA A 189 10.28 3.86 -13.72
C ALA A 189 11.81 3.96 -13.59
N LYS A 190 12.39 5.07 -14.05
CA LYS A 190 13.85 5.33 -14.03
C LYS A 190 14.23 6.57 -13.23
N ASN A 191 13.25 7.24 -12.62
CA ASN A 191 13.50 8.35 -11.71
C ASN A 191 14.42 7.87 -10.57
N SER A 192 15.42 8.68 -10.23
CA SER A 192 16.34 8.44 -9.13
C SER A 192 17.00 9.74 -8.68
N SER A 193 17.46 9.76 -7.44
CA SER A 193 18.13 10.93 -6.83
C SER A 193 19.66 10.77 -6.78
N GLY A 194 20.20 9.91 -7.65
CA GLY A 194 21.62 9.55 -7.68
C GLY A 194 21.88 8.16 -7.11
N GLY A 195 23.15 7.73 -7.10
CA GLY A 195 23.57 6.44 -6.52
C GLY A 195 23.13 5.20 -7.31
N THR A 196 22.75 5.35 -8.59
CA THR A 196 22.24 4.27 -9.44
C THR A 196 23.13 4.05 -10.67
N PRO A 197 23.25 2.81 -11.17
CA PRO A 197 23.98 2.53 -12.41
C PRO A 197 23.24 3.10 -13.63
N LYS A 198 23.94 3.24 -14.76
CA LYS A 198 23.38 3.82 -16.00
C LYS A 198 22.14 3.08 -16.53
N ASN A 199 22.04 1.78 -16.26
CA ASN A 199 20.93 0.91 -16.67
C ASN A 199 19.85 0.74 -15.60
N PHE A 200 19.86 1.56 -14.53
CA PHE A 200 18.87 1.49 -13.47
C PHE A 200 17.44 1.61 -13.99
N ALA A 201 16.58 0.71 -13.52
CA ALA A 201 15.16 0.68 -13.81
C ALA A 201 14.41 -0.07 -12.70
N ASN A 202 13.21 0.38 -12.37
CA ASN A 202 12.21 -0.41 -11.68
C ASN A 202 11.13 -0.80 -12.70
N TYR A 203 11.01 -2.09 -12.97
CA TYR A 203 10.06 -2.69 -13.90
C TYR A 203 8.80 -3.06 -13.12
N PHE A 204 7.66 -2.48 -13.46
CA PHE A 204 6.40 -2.75 -12.78
C PHE A 204 5.38 -3.41 -13.69
N VAL A 205 4.55 -4.26 -13.09
CA VAL A 205 3.40 -4.91 -13.71
C VAL A 205 2.16 -4.59 -12.88
N ILE A 206 1.06 -4.28 -13.57
CA ILE A 206 -0.24 -3.98 -12.97
C ILE A 206 -1.28 -4.85 -13.66
N GLU A 207 -2.02 -5.66 -12.90
CA GLU A 207 -3.11 -6.50 -13.38
C GLU A 207 -4.44 -6.05 -12.79
N PHE A 208 -5.48 -6.01 -13.63
CA PHE A 208 -6.82 -5.61 -13.26
C PHE A 208 -7.81 -6.77 -13.39
N ASN A 209 -8.78 -6.85 -12.48
CA ASN A 209 -9.82 -7.89 -12.53
C ASN A 209 -10.94 -7.62 -13.57
N GLN A 210 -10.93 -6.46 -14.22
CA GLN A 210 -11.96 -6.05 -15.18
C GLN A 210 -11.33 -5.58 -16.49
N LYS A 211 -12.07 -5.76 -17.59
CA LYS A 211 -11.69 -5.26 -18.91
C LYS A 211 -11.73 -3.74 -18.97
N PHE A 212 -10.81 -3.17 -19.75
CA PHE A 212 -10.78 -1.74 -20.02
C PHE A 212 -11.91 -1.38 -20.98
N TYR A 213 -12.79 -0.47 -20.58
CA TYR A 213 -13.80 0.14 -21.43
C TYR A 213 -13.17 1.13 -22.42
N ASP A 214 -12.18 1.89 -21.95
CA ASP A 214 -11.36 2.78 -22.76
C ASP A 214 -9.95 2.84 -22.18
N TYR A 215 -8.95 3.15 -23.00
CA TYR A 215 -7.57 3.25 -22.54
C TYR A 215 -6.71 4.10 -23.48
N GLY A 216 -5.55 4.50 -22.98
CA GLY A 216 -4.53 5.14 -23.78
C GLY A 216 -3.36 5.61 -22.94
N VAL A 217 -2.38 6.19 -23.62
CA VAL A 217 -1.15 6.71 -23.04
C VAL A 217 -1.16 8.23 -22.99
N TRP A 218 -0.36 8.81 -22.09
CA TRP A 218 -0.17 10.25 -21.99
C TRP A 218 1.28 10.61 -21.71
N SER A 219 1.67 11.82 -22.08
CA SER A 219 2.99 12.39 -21.80
C SER A 219 2.89 13.60 -20.87
N GLY A 220 3.99 13.98 -20.20
CA GLY A 220 4.04 15.07 -19.23
C GLY A 220 3.56 16.45 -19.70
N SER A 221 3.37 16.66 -21.02
CA SER A 221 2.69 17.84 -21.57
C SER A 221 1.17 17.83 -21.38
N GLY A 222 0.60 16.69 -20.96
CA GLY A 222 -0.83 16.41 -20.94
C GLY A 222 -1.39 15.86 -22.25
N PHE A 223 -0.54 15.69 -23.29
CA PHE A 223 -0.96 15.07 -24.55
C PHE A 223 -1.39 13.62 -24.30
N LYS A 224 -2.59 13.27 -24.76
CA LYS A 224 -3.22 11.94 -24.65
C LYS A 224 -3.32 11.32 -26.04
N SER A 225 -3.02 10.03 -26.15
CA SER A 225 -3.14 9.24 -27.38
C SER A 225 -3.84 7.92 -27.11
N LYS A 226 -4.44 7.32 -28.14
CA LYS A 226 -5.02 5.97 -28.11
C LYS A 226 -3.99 4.86 -28.34
N ASN A 227 -2.71 5.20 -28.46
CA ASN A 227 -1.63 4.21 -28.50
C ASN A 227 -1.60 3.40 -27.20
N THR A 228 -1.11 2.18 -27.30
CA THR A 228 -0.91 1.28 -26.15
C THR A 228 0.50 1.37 -25.58
N LYS A 229 1.43 2.03 -26.26
CA LYS A 229 2.84 2.13 -25.82
C LYS A 229 3.31 3.57 -25.89
N LEU A 230 4.08 3.98 -24.90
CA LEU A 230 4.76 5.27 -24.90
C LEU A 230 6.05 5.21 -24.09
N LYS A 231 7.07 5.88 -24.61
CA LYS A 231 8.36 6.11 -23.95
C LYS A 231 8.69 7.59 -24.10
N GLY A 232 9.14 8.22 -23.03
CA GLY A 232 9.44 9.64 -23.04
C GLY A 232 9.89 10.14 -21.68
N GLU A 233 10.18 11.44 -21.59
CA GLU A 233 10.72 12.03 -20.36
C GLU A 233 9.81 11.85 -19.15
N HIS A 234 8.49 11.91 -19.35
CA HIS A 234 7.46 11.63 -18.34
C HIS A 234 6.25 11.07 -19.07
N VAL A 235 5.90 9.81 -18.78
CA VAL A 235 4.78 9.13 -19.43
C VAL A 235 3.90 8.39 -18.42
N GLY A 236 2.68 8.10 -18.85
CA GLY A 236 1.74 7.30 -18.09
C GLY A 236 0.66 6.69 -18.98
N SER A 237 -0.31 6.01 -18.37
CA SER A 237 -1.54 5.59 -19.02
C SER A 237 -2.77 6.09 -18.28
N TYR A 238 -3.89 6.04 -18.97
CA TYR A 238 -5.22 6.10 -18.39
C TYR A 238 -5.99 4.86 -18.83
N LEU A 239 -6.78 4.32 -17.91
CA LEU A 239 -7.72 3.24 -18.15
C LEU A 239 -9.09 3.70 -17.66
N SER A 240 -10.14 3.35 -18.37
CA SER A 240 -11.53 3.60 -17.98
C SER A 240 -12.28 2.28 -17.87
N PHE A 241 -13.19 2.21 -16.91
CA PHE A 241 -14.00 1.04 -16.57
C PHE A 241 -15.47 1.46 -16.47
N ASP A 242 -16.36 0.51 -16.80
CA ASP A 242 -17.79 0.63 -16.52
C ASP A 242 -18.09 -0.01 -15.16
N THR A 243 -18.34 0.83 -14.15
CA THR A 243 -18.62 0.43 -12.77
C THR A 243 -20.10 0.52 -12.42
N THR A 244 -20.99 0.51 -13.42
CA THR A 244 -22.45 0.56 -13.20
C THR A 244 -22.95 -0.66 -12.43
N ASP A 245 -22.45 -1.86 -12.78
CA ASP A 245 -22.87 -3.14 -12.20
C ASP A 245 -21.83 -3.72 -11.23
N ASN A 246 -20.53 -3.45 -11.45
CA ASN A 246 -19.46 -3.86 -10.55
C ASN A 246 -18.56 -2.67 -10.16
N GLN A 247 -18.81 -2.13 -8.97
CA GLN A 247 -18.18 -0.92 -8.49
C GLN A 247 -16.73 -1.08 -8.03
N VAL A 248 -16.26 -2.32 -7.84
CA VAL A 248 -14.94 -2.59 -7.27
C VAL A 248 -13.98 -3.05 -8.37
N ILE A 249 -12.98 -2.22 -8.64
CA ILE A 249 -11.82 -2.59 -9.43
C ILE A 249 -10.75 -3.09 -8.47
N GLU A 250 -10.34 -4.34 -8.68
CA GLU A 250 -9.20 -4.94 -7.99
C GLU A 250 -7.95 -4.77 -8.84
N VAL A 251 -6.88 -4.29 -8.22
CA VAL A 251 -5.60 -4.03 -8.90
C VAL A 251 -4.49 -4.75 -8.15
N LYS A 252 -3.78 -5.65 -8.82
CA LYS A 252 -2.58 -6.30 -8.27
C LYS A 252 -1.36 -5.70 -8.94
N ILE A 253 -0.40 -5.27 -8.15
CA ILE A 253 0.79 -4.56 -8.62
C ILE A 253 2.02 -5.22 -8.05
N SER A 254 3.05 -5.38 -8.87
CA SER A 254 4.37 -5.81 -8.42
C SER A 254 5.44 -5.07 -9.20
N SER A 255 6.63 -4.95 -8.63
CA SER A 255 7.78 -4.45 -9.37
C SER A 255 9.06 -5.23 -9.04
N SER A 256 10.06 -5.03 -9.90
CA SER A 256 11.37 -5.66 -9.81
C SER A 256 12.44 -4.67 -10.27
N PHE A 257 13.65 -4.78 -9.72
CA PHE A 257 14.83 -4.07 -10.21
C PHE A 257 15.61 -4.87 -11.26
N ILE A 258 15.12 -6.07 -11.63
CA ILE A 258 15.75 -6.98 -12.59
C ILE A 258 15.07 -6.88 -13.96
N SER A 259 13.78 -7.22 -14.06
CA SER A 259 13.04 -7.21 -15.33
C SER A 259 11.51 -7.30 -15.13
N HIS A 260 10.74 -7.17 -16.22
CA HIS A 260 9.28 -7.41 -16.17
C HIS A 260 8.96 -8.88 -15.84
N GLU A 261 9.75 -9.84 -16.36
CA GLU A 261 9.60 -11.27 -16.07
C GLU A 261 9.76 -11.52 -14.57
N GLN A 262 10.77 -10.93 -13.93
CA GLN A 262 10.95 -11.03 -12.48
C GLN A 262 9.81 -10.33 -11.71
N ALA A 263 9.31 -9.18 -12.18
CA ALA A 263 8.15 -8.53 -11.56
C ALA A 263 6.90 -9.41 -11.59
N ILE A 264 6.69 -10.17 -12.68
CA ILE A 264 5.63 -11.17 -12.83
C ILE A 264 5.86 -12.37 -11.90
N ILE A 265 7.10 -12.85 -11.75
CA ILE A 265 7.45 -13.90 -10.78
C ILE A 265 7.07 -13.45 -9.35
N ASN A 266 7.46 -12.24 -8.96
CA ASN A 266 7.11 -11.64 -7.68
C ASN A 266 5.59 -11.58 -7.50
N LEU A 267 4.87 -11.08 -8.52
CA LEU A 267 3.41 -10.93 -8.48
C LEU A 267 2.71 -12.27 -8.26
N ASN A 268 3.07 -13.29 -9.03
CA ASN A 268 2.45 -14.61 -8.96
C ASN A 268 2.78 -15.35 -7.66
N ARG A 269 3.99 -15.17 -7.12
CA ARG A 269 4.41 -15.77 -5.85
C ARG A 269 3.71 -15.11 -4.66
N GLU A 270 3.68 -13.78 -4.63
CA GLU A 270 3.21 -13.02 -3.47
C GLU A 270 1.70 -12.78 -3.49
N LEU A 271 1.09 -12.65 -4.67
CA LEU A 271 -0.34 -12.40 -4.87
C LEU A 271 -1.00 -13.43 -5.82
N PRO A 272 -0.84 -14.75 -5.61
CA PRO A 272 -1.45 -15.76 -6.46
C PRO A 272 -2.97 -15.59 -6.54
N SER A 273 -3.58 -16.06 -7.64
CA SER A 273 -5.04 -16.00 -7.85
C SER A 273 -5.85 -16.68 -6.74
N SER A 274 -5.26 -17.65 -6.04
CA SER A 274 -5.86 -18.37 -4.91
C SER A 274 -5.96 -17.54 -3.61
N LYS A 275 -5.22 -16.42 -3.50
CA LYS A 275 -5.24 -15.56 -2.31
C LYS A 275 -6.11 -14.33 -2.53
N SER A 276 -7.12 -14.17 -1.68
CA SER A 276 -7.97 -12.98 -1.63
C SER A 276 -7.29 -11.81 -0.93
N PHE A 277 -7.75 -10.59 -1.22
CA PHE A 277 -7.31 -9.36 -0.53
C PHE A 277 -7.34 -9.50 1.00
N ASN A 278 -8.44 -10.02 1.56
CA ASN A 278 -8.60 -10.19 3.01
C ASN A 278 -7.61 -11.22 3.59
N THR A 279 -7.11 -12.14 2.77
CA THR A 279 -6.07 -13.09 3.18
C THR A 279 -4.73 -12.39 3.28
N ILE A 280 -4.33 -11.63 2.25
CA ILE A 280 -3.09 -10.84 2.27
C ILE A 280 -3.09 -9.82 3.41
N LEU A 281 -4.24 -9.17 3.64
CA LEU A 281 -4.45 -8.25 4.76
C LEU A 281 -4.19 -8.92 6.11
N ARG A 282 -4.82 -10.07 6.38
CA ARG A 282 -4.62 -10.82 7.63
C ARG A 282 -3.19 -11.33 7.79
N GLU A 283 -2.57 -11.80 6.71
CA GLU A 283 -1.15 -12.16 6.69
C GLU A 283 -0.27 -10.94 7.02
N GLY A 284 -0.67 -9.75 6.55
CA GLY A 284 -0.16 -8.42 6.91
C GLY A 284 -0.03 -8.24 8.40
N ARG A 285 -1.19 -8.25 9.05
CA ARG A 285 -1.33 -8.06 10.48
C ARG A 285 -0.55 -9.10 11.26
N LYS A 286 -0.63 -10.37 10.86
CA LYS A 286 0.07 -11.47 11.53
C LYS A 286 1.59 -11.30 11.49
N ILE A 287 2.15 -10.92 10.34
CA ILE A 287 3.60 -10.70 10.19
C ILE A 287 4.07 -9.54 11.07
N TRP A 288 3.34 -8.42 11.09
CA TRP A 288 3.69 -7.31 11.97
C TRP A 288 3.55 -7.66 13.45
N ASN A 289 2.47 -8.33 13.86
CA ASN A 289 2.34 -8.77 15.26
C ASN A 289 3.46 -9.72 15.67
N LYS A 290 3.91 -10.62 14.78
CA LYS A 290 5.08 -11.46 15.05
C LYS A 290 6.34 -10.64 15.35
N GLU A 291 6.58 -9.57 14.59
CA GLU A 291 7.75 -8.71 14.80
C GLU A 291 7.61 -7.81 16.03
N LEU A 292 6.46 -7.17 16.21
CA LEU A 292 6.20 -6.24 17.31
C LEU A 292 6.11 -6.96 18.67
N SER A 293 5.60 -8.19 18.69
CA SER A 293 5.50 -8.99 19.93
C SER A 293 6.84 -9.47 20.50
N LYS A 294 7.95 -9.27 19.77
CA LYS A 294 9.30 -9.56 20.28
C LYS A 294 9.64 -8.71 21.51
N ILE A 295 8.99 -7.55 21.68
CA ILE A 295 9.08 -6.73 22.89
C ILE A 295 7.67 -6.44 23.40
N LYS A 296 7.30 -7.04 24.54
CA LYS A 296 5.96 -6.91 25.14
C LYS A 296 5.98 -5.86 26.24
N VAL A 297 5.50 -4.65 25.94
CA VAL A 297 5.42 -3.55 26.91
C VAL A 297 4.16 -3.67 27.76
N LYS A 298 4.34 -3.68 29.08
CA LYS A 298 3.25 -3.63 30.07
C LYS A 298 3.06 -2.21 30.58
N THR A 299 1.81 -1.83 30.81
CA THR A 299 1.40 -0.57 31.44
C THR A 299 0.62 -0.89 32.71
N PHE A 300 0.61 0.03 33.67
CA PHE A 300 -0.17 -0.15 34.90
C PHE A 300 -1.66 0.12 34.64
N GLU A 301 -2.57 -0.57 35.35
CA GLU A 301 -4.03 -0.48 35.13
C GLU A 301 -4.60 0.94 35.32
N ASN A 302 -3.92 1.78 36.10
CA ASN A 302 -4.32 3.17 36.39
C ASN A 302 -3.46 4.23 35.68
N ASP A 303 -2.62 3.81 34.73
CA ASP A 303 -1.79 4.75 33.95
C ASP A 303 -2.63 5.45 32.88
N LYS A 304 -2.93 6.73 33.10
CA LYS A 304 -3.68 7.58 32.15
C LYS A 304 -2.96 7.76 30.82
N GLU A 305 -1.65 7.54 30.77
CA GLU A 305 -0.83 7.62 29.57
C GLU A 305 -0.55 6.26 28.93
N ALA A 306 -1.10 5.16 29.47
CA ALA A 306 -0.81 3.79 29.03
C ALA A 306 -0.95 3.63 27.50
N LEU A 307 -2.08 4.07 26.93
CA LEU A 307 -2.32 3.99 25.49
C LEU A 307 -1.33 4.86 24.71
N SER A 308 -1.09 6.09 25.15
CA SER A 308 -0.14 7.01 24.52
C SER A 308 1.28 6.43 24.51
N ASN A 309 1.71 5.84 25.62
CA ASN A 309 3.03 5.24 25.77
C ASN A 309 3.18 3.97 24.93
N LYS A 310 2.16 3.10 24.88
CA LYS A 310 2.14 1.96 23.94
C LYS A 310 2.18 2.44 22.49
N THR A 311 1.39 3.45 22.13
CA THR A 311 1.38 4.01 20.77
C THR A 311 2.75 4.55 20.38
N LYS A 312 3.39 5.35 21.23
CA LYS A 312 4.75 5.85 21.01
C LYS A 312 5.73 4.68 20.83
N PHE A 313 5.71 3.72 21.75
CA PHE A 313 6.65 2.59 21.73
C PHE A 313 6.51 1.75 20.46
N TYR A 314 5.31 1.24 20.15
CA TYR A 314 5.12 0.37 19.00
C TYR A 314 5.22 1.12 17.67
N SER A 315 4.89 2.42 17.62
CA SER A 315 5.14 3.24 16.43
C SER A 315 6.62 3.47 16.19
N CYS A 316 7.41 3.74 17.24
CA CYS A 316 8.86 3.81 17.13
C CYS A 316 9.44 2.46 16.71
N LEU A 317 9.02 1.36 17.34
CA LEU A 317 9.48 0.01 16.98
C LEU A 317 9.19 -0.25 15.50
N TYR A 318 7.95 -0.06 15.02
CA TYR A 318 7.60 -0.16 13.60
C TYR A 318 8.59 0.59 12.68
N ARG A 319 8.97 1.83 13.00
CA ARG A 319 9.92 2.61 12.19
C ARG A 319 11.31 1.97 12.12
N THR A 320 11.77 1.31 13.18
CA THR A 320 13.08 0.63 13.19
C THR A 320 13.13 -0.62 12.30
N ILE A 321 11.97 -1.19 11.94
CA ILE A 321 11.86 -2.43 11.16
C ILE A 321 11.56 -2.14 9.67
N LEU A 322 11.66 -0.88 9.24
CA LEU A 322 11.49 -0.51 7.84
C LEU A 322 12.83 -0.52 7.07
N PHE A 323 13.89 -0.02 7.69
CA PHE A 323 15.18 0.19 7.02
C PHE A 323 16.33 -0.54 7.75
N PRO A 324 17.34 -1.07 7.02
CA PRO A 324 17.44 -1.11 5.56
C PRO A 324 16.45 -2.12 4.96
N ARG A 325 15.90 -1.80 3.79
CA ARG A 325 14.96 -2.70 3.11
C ARG A 325 15.68 -3.83 2.37
N ALA A 326 14.97 -4.92 2.10
CA ALA A 326 15.40 -5.94 1.17
C ALA A 326 15.62 -5.32 -0.23
N PHE A 327 16.69 -5.73 -0.90
CA PHE A 327 16.99 -5.36 -2.28
C PHE A 327 17.36 -6.59 -3.14
N HIS A 328 17.09 -7.78 -2.61
CA HIS A 328 17.17 -9.04 -3.33
C HIS A 328 15.77 -9.48 -3.77
N GLU A 329 15.73 -10.36 -4.76
CA GLU A 329 14.52 -10.98 -5.29
C GLU A 329 14.78 -12.47 -5.46
N TYR A 330 13.73 -13.28 -5.39
CA TYR A 330 13.83 -14.73 -5.52
C TYR A 330 13.51 -15.13 -6.96
N ASP A 331 14.39 -15.90 -7.60
CA ASP A 331 14.12 -16.47 -8.92
C ASP A 331 13.02 -17.55 -8.84
N LEU A 332 12.68 -18.26 -9.92
CA LEU A 332 11.62 -19.28 -9.91
C LEU A 332 11.82 -20.40 -8.86
N ASN A 333 13.04 -20.69 -8.45
CA ASN A 333 13.41 -21.78 -7.54
C ASN A 333 13.35 -21.39 -6.05
N GLY A 334 13.21 -20.10 -5.73
CA GLY A 334 13.11 -19.60 -4.35
C GLY A 334 14.42 -19.02 -3.83
#